data_AF-A0A928SRV8-F1
#
_entry.id   AF-A0A928SRV8-F1
#
_cell.length_a   1.000
_cell.length_b   1.000
_cell.length_c   1.000
_cell.angle_alpha   90.00
_cell.angle_beta   90.00
_cell.angle_gamma   90.00
#
_symmetry.space_group_name_H-M   'P 1'
#
loop_
_entity.id
_entity.type
_entity.pdbx_description
1 polymer ?
#
loop_
_entity_poly.entity_id
_entity_poly.type
_entity_poly.pdbx_seq_one_letter_code
_entity_poly.pdbx_strand_id
1 'polypeptide(L)'
;MSTRLTFVALLSLALAAGCQKNENTAITAPSSDQPGYAARYPDQLAKVRGRYSEQEGRARRAMGTFAQFPGELDKPSWADVLKVYEAADAAGKSAEYVERLHESNAVADFFTEEKEEINKKVGGAAQYTAKQKGCTVDLYGTTTTALEKSVEKQLEKRLRERNEAHRYIDDHEDSIGKPNREKLEKQADEISLTSYLVKVAGEETKRELTELVAEAEDVKSTLERTITESKEAAADAKRSDNEKKKAQTRLEAAEKAKGRIEQETQEAQKLLEEIDKRNQALKDEYDKAFEDLKKKTEEKAASEKPAAS
;
A
#
# COMPACT_ATOMS: atom_id res chain seq x y z
N MET A 1 -48.34 -60.31 19.86
CA MET A 1 -47.46 -60.70 20.99
C MET A 1 -46.05 -60.34 20.58
N SER A 2 -45.50 -59.24 21.10
CA SER A 2 -44.54 -59.23 22.23
C SER A 2 -43.21 -59.89 21.83
N THR A 3 -42.01 -59.30 21.95
CA THR A 3 -41.53 -58.18 22.77
C THR A 3 -40.09 -57.81 22.34
N ARG A 4 -39.81 -56.51 22.19
CA ARG A 4 -38.66 -55.68 22.62
C ARG A 4 -37.23 -56.23 22.88
N LEU A 5 -36.28 -55.31 22.55
CA LEU A 5 -34.94 -55.00 23.13
C LEU A 5 -33.76 -55.92 22.70
N THR A 6 -32.58 -55.47 22.23
CA THR A 6 -31.55 -54.54 22.80
C THR A 6 -30.43 -54.38 21.72
N PHE A 7 -30.09 -53.19 21.15
CA PHE A 7 -29.08 -52.18 21.56
C PHE A 7 -27.61 -52.39 21.06
N VAL A 8 -27.03 -51.29 20.54
CA VAL A 8 -25.60 -50.88 20.49
C VAL A 8 -24.79 -51.02 19.17
N ALA A 9 -24.34 -49.84 18.71
CA ALA A 9 -23.11 -49.46 18.02
C ALA A 9 -22.87 -49.80 16.53
N LEU A 10 -22.94 -48.75 15.70
CA LEU A 10 -21.81 -48.25 14.91
C LEU A 10 -22.24 -46.96 14.18
N LEU A 11 -22.26 -45.85 14.92
CA LEU A 11 -22.51 -44.51 14.40
C LEU A 11 -21.26 -43.66 14.66
N SER A 12 -20.23 -43.87 13.86
CA SER A 12 -19.00 -43.08 13.92
C SER A 12 -18.19 -43.33 12.66
N LEU A 13 -18.49 -42.61 11.57
CA LEU A 13 -17.56 -42.26 10.48
C LEU A 13 -18.27 -41.36 9.43
N ALA A 14 -18.62 -40.11 9.80
CA ALA A 14 -19.09 -39.11 8.82
C ALA A 14 -18.80 -37.66 9.27
N LEU A 15 -17.70 -37.43 9.98
CA LEU A 15 -17.20 -36.10 10.34
C LEU A 15 -15.76 -35.95 9.82
N ALA A 16 -15.64 -35.94 8.50
CA ALA A 16 -14.47 -35.46 7.79
C ALA A 16 -14.93 -34.70 6.53
N ALA A 17 -15.91 -33.81 6.69
CA ALA A 17 -15.97 -32.63 5.84
C ALA A 17 -14.87 -31.71 6.37
N GLY A 18 -13.64 -31.93 5.88
CA GLY A 18 -12.57 -30.97 6.06
C GLY A 18 -13.07 -29.63 5.57
N CYS A 19 -12.89 -28.60 6.40
CA CYS A 19 -13.09 -27.21 6.02
C CYS A 19 -12.31 -26.94 4.74
N GLN A 20 -12.97 -26.99 3.59
CA GLN A 20 -12.51 -26.29 2.40
C GLN A 20 -12.54 -24.82 2.78
N LYS A 21 -11.35 -24.31 3.11
CA LYS A 21 -11.05 -22.90 3.26
C LYS A 21 -11.67 -22.20 2.05
N ASN A 22 -12.71 -21.40 2.32
CA ASN A 22 -13.58 -20.75 1.34
C ASN A 22 -12.83 -20.46 0.02
N GLU A 23 -13.25 -21.13 -1.05
CA GLU A 23 -13.18 -20.52 -2.37
C GLU A 23 -13.81 -19.14 -2.24
N ASN A 24 -13.05 -18.13 -2.61
CA ASN A 24 -13.48 -16.74 -2.66
C ASN A 24 -14.62 -16.65 -3.68
N THR A 25 -15.84 -17.02 -3.30
CA THR A 25 -17.01 -16.82 -4.15
C THR A 25 -17.15 -15.32 -4.34
N ALA A 26 -16.94 -14.86 -5.57
CA ALA A 26 -17.04 -13.44 -5.90
C ALA A 26 -18.35 -12.87 -5.35
N ILE A 27 -18.22 -11.96 -4.37
CA ILE A 27 -19.38 -11.32 -3.72
C ILE A 27 -19.98 -10.25 -4.65
N THR A 28 -19.20 -9.79 -5.64
CA THR A 28 -19.56 -8.75 -6.61
C THR A 28 -19.45 -9.28 -8.04
N ALA A 29 -20.24 -8.69 -8.95
CA ALA A 29 -20.10 -8.96 -10.39
C ALA A 29 -18.72 -8.53 -10.90
N PRO A 30 -18.16 -9.21 -11.92
CA PRO A 30 -16.90 -8.82 -12.52
C PRO A 30 -17.00 -7.43 -13.14
N SER A 31 -15.92 -6.66 -13.05
CA SER A 31 -15.84 -5.33 -13.68
C SER A 31 -15.35 -5.39 -15.13
N SER A 32 -14.81 -6.54 -15.57
CA SER A 32 -14.31 -6.78 -16.92
C SER A 32 -15.35 -6.54 -18.02
N ASP A 33 -16.65 -6.72 -17.73
CA ASP A 33 -17.76 -6.45 -18.64
C ASP A 33 -18.14 -4.96 -18.78
N GLN A 34 -17.55 -4.08 -17.95
CA GLN A 34 -17.90 -2.67 -17.91
C GLN A 34 -16.99 -1.84 -18.84
N PRO A 35 -17.53 -1.11 -19.84
CA PRO A 35 -16.72 -0.35 -20.79
C PRO A 35 -15.77 0.68 -20.16
N GLY A 36 -16.20 1.35 -19.09
CA GLY A 36 -15.40 2.36 -18.40
C GLY A 36 -14.26 1.78 -17.56
N TYR A 37 -14.41 0.54 -17.08
CA TYR A 37 -13.31 -0.21 -16.46
C TYR A 37 -12.34 -0.65 -17.54
N ALA A 38 -12.85 -1.31 -18.60
CA ALA A 38 -12.05 -1.82 -19.70
C ALA A 38 -11.17 -0.74 -20.37
N ALA A 39 -11.69 0.49 -20.53
CA ALA A 39 -10.94 1.60 -21.11
C ALA A 39 -9.75 2.09 -20.23
N ARG A 40 -9.80 1.88 -18.91
CA ARG A 40 -8.75 2.27 -17.95
C ARG A 40 -7.82 1.11 -17.58
N TYR A 41 -8.20 -0.10 -17.94
CA TYR A 41 -7.53 -1.33 -17.55
C TYR A 41 -6.03 -1.37 -17.90
N PRO A 42 -5.57 -0.96 -19.11
CA PRO A 42 -4.13 -0.90 -19.40
C PRO A 42 -3.35 0.05 -18.48
N ASP A 43 -3.97 1.16 -18.04
CA ASP A 43 -3.35 2.08 -17.08
C ASP A 43 -3.28 1.46 -15.68
N GLN A 44 -4.24 0.63 -15.30
CA GLN A 44 -4.21 -0.10 -14.03
C GLN A 44 -3.06 -1.13 -14.02
N LEU A 45 -2.89 -1.93 -15.09
CA LEU A 45 -1.75 -2.84 -15.24
C LEU A 45 -0.41 -2.09 -15.11
N ALA A 46 -0.27 -0.98 -15.83
CA ALA A 46 0.94 -0.15 -15.77
C ALA A 46 1.17 0.42 -14.36
N LYS A 47 0.12 0.91 -13.69
CA LYS A 47 0.20 1.47 -12.34
C LYS A 47 0.67 0.43 -11.33
N VAL A 48 0.08 -0.77 -11.32
CA VAL A 48 0.43 -1.84 -10.38
C VAL A 48 1.87 -2.32 -10.59
N ARG A 49 2.28 -2.47 -11.85
CA ARG A 49 3.66 -2.85 -12.21
C ARG A 49 4.69 -1.77 -11.84
N GLY A 50 4.35 -0.50 -12.07
CA GLY A 50 5.18 0.64 -11.65
C GLY A 50 5.33 0.69 -10.13
N ARG A 51 4.23 0.46 -9.39
CA ARG A 51 4.23 0.41 -7.92
C ARG A 51 5.18 -0.66 -7.39
N TYR A 52 5.24 -1.84 -8.00
CA TYR A 52 6.21 -2.87 -7.60
C TYR A 52 7.66 -2.37 -7.69
N SER A 53 8.01 -1.76 -8.83
CA SER A 53 9.37 -1.24 -9.06
C SER A 53 9.72 -0.11 -8.08
N GLU A 54 8.74 0.73 -7.75
CA GLU A 54 8.89 1.77 -6.73
C GLU A 54 9.10 1.19 -5.32
N GLN A 55 8.32 0.17 -4.95
CA GLN A 55 8.44 -0.53 -3.67
C GLN A 55 9.83 -1.14 -3.48
N GLU A 56 10.34 -1.87 -4.48
CA GLU A 56 11.69 -2.43 -4.45
C GLU A 56 12.76 -1.33 -4.35
N GLY A 57 12.64 -0.27 -5.17
CA GLY A 57 13.58 0.84 -5.15
C GLY A 57 13.59 1.57 -3.80
N ARG A 58 12.41 1.75 -3.19
CA ARG A 58 12.27 2.37 -1.87
C ARG A 58 12.87 1.50 -0.78
N ALA A 59 12.56 0.20 -0.76
CA ALA A 59 13.13 -0.73 0.20
C ALA A 59 14.66 -0.75 0.13
N ARG A 60 15.25 -0.83 -1.07
CA ARG A 60 16.72 -0.82 -1.25
C ARG A 60 17.38 0.46 -0.76
N ARG A 61 16.77 1.62 -1.02
CA ARG A 61 17.26 2.91 -0.51
C ARG A 61 17.21 2.93 1.02
N ALA A 62 16.11 2.48 1.62
CA ALA A 62 15.93 2.43 3.06
C ALA A 62 16.94 1.49 3.74
N MET A 63 17.11 0.26 3.23
CA MET A 63 18.11 -0.68 3.74
C MET A 63 19.54 -0.11 3.68
N GLY A 64 19.84 0.71 2.66
CA GLY A 64 21.12 1.39 2.53
C GLY A 64 21.43 2.39 3.65
N THR A 65 20.43 2.86 4.40
CA THR A 65 20.61 3.80 5.52
C THR A 65 20.72 3.10 6.88
N PHE A 66 20.32 1.82 7.00
CA PHE A 66 20.30 1.10 8.28
C PHE A 66 21.66 1.14 8.99
N ALA A 67 22.77 0.98 8.26
CA ALA A 67 24.11 1.01 8.84
C ALA A 67 24.47 2.34 9.54
N GLN A 68 23.77 3.44 9.22
CA GLN A 68 23.99 4.76 9.79
C GLN A 68 23.24 4.96 11.10
N PHE A 69 22.13 4.24 11.32
CA PHE A 69 21.21 4.48 12.43
C PHE A 69 21.88 4.52 13.82
N PRO A 70 22.77 3.57 14.19
CA PRO A 70 23.43 3.65 15.49
C PRO A 70 24.40 4.83 15.62
N GLY A 71 24.86 5.42 14.51
CA GLY A 71 25.74 6.59 14.54
C GLY A 71 25.00 7.91 14.79
N GLU A 72 23.68 7.93 14.63
CA GLU A 72 22.86 9.14 14.74
C GLU A 72 22.38 9.42 16.16
N LEU A 73 22.44 8.41 17.04
CA LEU A 73 21.98 8.50 18.42
C LEU A 73 23.11 8.93 19.36
N ASP A 74 22.81 9.81 20.31
CA ASP A 74 23.72 10.34 21.31
C ASP A 74 23.54 9.61 22.64
N LYS A 75 24.39 8.60 22.87
CA LYS A 75 24.48 7.82 24.11
C LYS A 75 23.11 7.31 24.64
N PRO A 76 22.26 6.67 23.80
CA PRO A 76 21.04 6.02 24.28
C PRO A 76 21.39 4.74 25.05
N SER A 77 20.43 4.17 25.79
CA SER A 77 20.47 2.74 26.15
C SER A 77 20.44 1.88 24.88
N TRP A 78 21.57 1.31 24.44
CA TRP A 78 21.60 0.49 23.21
C TRP A 78 20.76 -0.79 23.32
N ALA A 79 20.58 -1.30 24.53
CA ALA A 79 19.69 -2.44 24.78
C ALA A 79 18.22 -2.09 24.46
N ASP A 80 17.79 -0.87 24.76
CA ASP A 80 16.44 -0.40 24.42
C ASP A 80 16.32 -0.05 22.93
N VAL A 81 17.36 0.53 22.33
CA VAL A 81 17.42 0.77 20.87
C VAL A 81 17.23 -0.54 20.08
N LEU A 82 17.92 -1.62 20.49
CA LEU A 82 17.78 -2.93 19.85
C LEU A 82 16.34 -3.43 19.88
N LYS A 83 15.68 -3.35 21.05
CA LYS A 83 14.27 -3.77 21.19
C LYS A 83 13.33 -2.93 20.33
N VAL A 84 13.60 -1.63 20.18
CA VAL A 84 12.82 -0.76 19.28
C VAL A 84 12.96 -1.22 17.84
N TYR A 85 14.18 -1.54 17.37
CA TYR A 85 14.38 -2.04 16.01
C TYR A 85 13.67 -3.37 15.77
N GLU A 86 13.72 -4.31 16.73
CA GLU A 86 13.02 -5.59 16.66
C GLU A 86 11.49 -5.41 16.66
N ALA A 87 10.98 -4.52 17.51
CA ALA A 87 9.56 -4.18 17.55
C ALA A 87 9.10 -3.55 16.23
N ALA A 88 9.93 -2.72 15.60
CA ALA A 88 9.65 -2.10 14.31
C ALA A 88 9.59 -3.12 13.16
N ASP A 89 10.56 -4.05 13.06
CA ASP A 89 10.49 -5.16 12.08
C ASP A 89 9.22 -5.99 12.28
N ALA A 90 8.88 -6.29 13.54
CA ALA A 90 7.68 -7.04 13.89
C ALA A 90 6.39 -6.29 13.54
N ALA A 91 6.33 -4.99 13.79
CA ALA A 91 5.19 -4.14 13.45
C ALA A 91 4.96 -4.10 11.94
N GLY A 92 6.02 -3.95 11.13
CA GLY A 92 5.93 -3.86 9.67
C GLY A 92 5.25 -5.05 8.99
N LYS A 93 5.28 -6.24 9.61
CA LYS A 93 4.62 -7.46 9.12
C LYS A 93 3.32 -7.80 9.86
N SER A 94 2.88 -6.96 10.79
CA SER A 94 1.66 -7.17 11.58
C SER A 94 0.42 -6.74 10.80
N ALA A 95 -0.70 -7.44 11.01
CA ALA A 95 -1.96 -7.12 10.33
C ALA A 95 -2.46 -5.71 10.67
N GLU A 96 -2.36 -5.29 11.94
CA GLU A 96 -2.83 -3.98 12.38
C GLU A 96 -2.07 -2.82 11.73
N TYR A 97 -0.74 -2.95 11.61
CA TYR A 97 0.08 -1.95 10.92
C TYR A 97 -0.23 -1.92 9.43
N VAL A 98 -0.34 -3.08 8.78
CA VAL A 98 -0.65 -3.20 7.34
C VAL A 98 -2.00 -2.56 7.02
N GLU A 99 -3.05 -2.90 7.76
CA GLU A 99 -4.39 -2.33 7.60
C GLU A 99 -4.36 -0.80 7.76
N ARG A 100 -3.69 -0.32 8.81
CA ARG A 100 -3.53 1.12 9.03
C ARG A 100 -2.75 1.81 7.93
N LEU A 101 -1.71 1.17 7.40
CA LEU A 101 -0.92 1.70 6.29
C LEU A 101 -1.75 1.78 5.01
N HIS A 102 -2.57 0.76 4.71
CA HIS A 102 -3.50 0.78 3.59
C HIS A 102 -4.53 1.91 3.72
N GLU A 103 -5.15 2.06 4.89
CA GLU A 103 -6.07 3.17 5.16
C GLU A 103 -5.38 4.53 4.96
N SER A 104 -4.16 4.69 5.48
CA SER A 104 -3.40 5.94 5.34
C SER A 104 -3.05 6.24 3.89
N ASN A 105 -2.63 5.23 3.12
CA ASN A 105 -2.34 5.38 1.69
C ASN A 105 -3.60 5.73 0.90
N ALA A 106 -4.75 5.10 1.18
CA ALA A 106 -6.00 5.43 0.51
C ALA A 106 -6.42 6.89 0.74
N VAL A 107 -6.24 7.41 1.97
CA VAL A 107 -6.51 8.82 2.27
C VAL A 107 -5.49 9.74 1.60
N ALA A 108 -4.21 9.36 1.57
CA ALA A 108 -3.17 10.14 0.89
C ALA A 108 -3.40 10.20 -0.63
N ASP A 109 -3.81 9.10 -1.24
CA ASP A 109 -4.17 9.01 -2.65
C ASP A 109 -5.36 9.92 -2.97
N PHE A 110 -6.46 9.78 -2.21
CA PHE A 110 -7.62 10.67 -2.35
C PHE A 110 -7.24 12.14 -2.22
N PHE A 111 -6.47 12.48 -1.18
CA PHE A 111 -6.06 13.86 -0.96
C PHE A 111 -5.20 14.35 -2.13
N THR A 112 -4.30 13.53 -2.66
CA THR A 112 -3.44 13.88 -3.80
C THR A 112 -4.23 14.08 -5.09
N GLU A 113 -5.22 13.23 -5.35
CA GLU A 113 -6.10 13.33 -6.52
C GLU A 113 -6.96 14.60 -6.48
N GLU A 114 -7.51 14.94 -5.30
CA GLU A 114 -8.41 16.08 -5.13
C GLU A 114 -7.70 17.38 -4.70
N LYS A 115 -6.36 17.34 -4.51
CA LYS A 115 -5.61 18.42 -3.86
C LYS A 115 -5.79 19.77 -4.54
N GLU A 116 -5.84 19.83 -5.87
CA GLU A 116 -5.95 21.11 -6.59
C GLU A 116 -7.26 21.82 -6.27
N GLU A 117 -8.38 21.10 -6.34
CA GLU A 117 -9.70 21.68 -6.06
C GLU A 117 -9.88 21.95 -4.56
N ILE A 118 -9.36 21.10 -3.68
CA ILE A 118 -9.33 21.34 -2.23
C ILE A 118 -8.52 22.61 -1.93
N ASN A 119 -7.28 22.71 -2.43
CA ASN A 119 -6.38 23.83 -2.21
C ASN A 119 -6.97 25.14 -2.74
N LYS A 120 -7.58 25.10 -3.93
CA LYS A 120 -8.27 26.25 -4.54
C LYS A 120 -9.42 26.75 -3.67
N LYS A 121 -10.26 25.85 -3.15
CA LYS A 121 -11.39 26.23 -2.30
C LYS A 121 -10.93 26.75 -0.93
N VAL A 122 -10.03 26.04 -0.27
CA VAL A 122 -9.54 26.38 1.08
C VAL A 122 -8.69 27.66 1.04
N GLY A 123 -7.68 27.70 0.17
CA GLY A 123 -6.83 28.87 0.00
C GLY A 123 -7.62 30.09 -0.51
N GLY A 124 -8.56 29.88 -1.43
CA GLY A 124 -9.44 30.94 -1.94
C GLY A 124 -10.33 31.55 -0.84
N ALA A 125 -10.92 30.72 0.02
CA ALA A 125 -11.75 31.18 1.13
C ALA A 125 -10.94 31.97 2.19
N ALA A 126 -9.73 31.49 2.51
CA ALA A 126 -8.82 32.17 3.41
C ALA A 126 -8.38 33.54 2.86
N GLN A 127 -7.96 33.58 1.58
CA GLN A 127 -7.56 34.82 0.91
C GLN A 127 -8.71 35.82 0.81
N TYR A 128 -9.91 35.34 0.49
CA TYR A 128 -11.11 36.18 0.41
C TYR A 128 -11.43 36.83 1.76
N THR A 129 -11.43 36.04 2.84
CA THR A 129 -11.69 36.53 4.20
C THR A 129 -10.63 37.54 4.64
N ALA A 130 -9.36 37.31 4.32
CA ALA A 130 -8.28 38.23 4.61
C ALA A 130 -8.48 39.58 3.90
N LYS A 131 -8.79 39.56 2.60
CA LYS A 131 -9.10 40.77 1.81
C LYS A 131 -10.29 41.54 2.38
N GLN A 132 -11.37 40.84 2.76
CA GLN A 132 -12.53 41.49 3.39
C GLN A 132 -12.19 42.22 4.68
N LYS A 133 -11.22 41.72 5.45
CA LYS A 133 -10.73 42.34 6.69
C LYS A 133 -9.62 43.36 6.47
N GLY A 134 -9.31 43.72 5.22
CA GLY A 134 -8.27 44.69 4.88
C GLY A 134 -6.84 44.17 5.02
N CYS A 135 -6.64 42.85 5.15
CA CYS A 135 -5.31 42.26 5.18
C CYS A 135 -4.73 42.19 3.75
N THR A 136 -3.47 42.61 3.58
CA THR A 136 -2.74 42.59 2.30
C THR A 136 -1.84 41.37 2.11
N VAL A 137 -1.78 40.48 3.12
CA VAL A 137 -0.96 39.26 3.09
C VAL A 137 -1.58 38.21 2.17
N ASP A 138 -0.74 37.50 1.42
CA ASP A 138 -1.13 36.29 0.70
C ASP A 138 -1.17 35.10 1.65
N LEU A 139 -2.37 34.60 1.92
CA LEU A 139 -2.62 33.43 2.75
C LEU A 139 -2.82 32.16 1.94
N TYR A 140 -2.92 32.24 0.61
CA TYR A 140 -3.23 31.08 -0.22
C TYR A 140 -2.14 30.00 -0.09
N GLY A 141 -0.89 30.35 -0.34
CA GLY A 141 0.25 29.40 -0.26
C GLY A 141 0.47 28.86 1.16
N THR A 142 0.35 29.72 2.17
CA THR A 142 0.52 29.33 3.58
C THR A 142 -0.57 28.35 4.03
N THR A 143 -1.82 28.60 3.66
CA THR A 143 -2.95 27.76 4.08
C THR A 143 -2.91 26.39 3.42
N THR A 144 -2.57 26.34 2.13
CA THR A 144 -2.45 25.08 1.36
C THR A 144 -1.29 24.23 1.88
N THR A 145 -0.11 24.83 2.08
CA THR A 145 1.05 24.13 2.69
C THR A 145 0.73 23.62 4.11
N ALA A 146 0.01 24.42 4.91
CA ALA A 146 -0.37 24.02 6.26
C ALA A 146 -1.37 22.86 6.26
N LEU A 147 -2.32 22.84 5.30
CA LEU A 147 -3.26 21.75 5.11
C LEU A 147 -2.53 20.45 4.75
N GLU A 148 -1.66 20.50 3.73
CA GLU A 148 -0.88 19.34 3.26
C GLU A 148 -0.07 18.72 4.42
N LYS A 149 0.72 19.53 5.12
CA LYS A 149 1.50 19.07 6.29
C LYS A 149 0.63 18.54 7.42
N SER A 150 -0.57 19.09 7.60
CA SER A 150 -1.49 18.63 8.65
C SER A 150 -2.07 17.26 8.31
N VAL A 151 -2.42 17.03 7.05
CA VAL A 151 -2.88 15.71 6.58
C VAL A 151 -1.76 14.69 6.73
N GLU A 152 -0.56 14.98 6.22
CA GLU A 152 0.61 14.09 6.33
C GLU A 152 0.90 13.70 7.78
N LYS A 153 0.99 14.69 8.69
CA LYS A 153 1.24 14.44 10.11
C LYS A 153 0.14 13.62 10.79
N GLN A 154 -1.12 13.81 10.41
CA GLN A 154 -2.22 13.02 10.97
C GLN A 154 -2.17 11.57 10.51
N LEU A 155 -1.81 11.32 9.25
CA LEU A 155 -1.63 9.97 8.72
C LEU A 155 -0.43 9.28 9.37
N GLU A 156 0.69 9.97 9.50
CA GLU A 156 1.89 9.50 10.20
C GLU A 156 1.57 9.14 11.65
N LYS A 157 0.92 10.04 12.39
CA LYS A 157 0.53 9.79 13.79
C LYS A 157 -0.33 8.53 13.92
N ARG A 158 -1.36 8.38 13.09
CA ARG A 158 -2.26 7.22 13.12
C ARG A 158 -1.53 5.92 12.79
N LEU A 159 -0.52 5.97 11.93
CA LEU A 159 0.33 4.81 11.63
C LEU A 159 1.21 4.44 12.82
N ARG A 160 1.83 5.44 13.48
CA ARG A 160 2.63 5.24 14.69
C ARG A 160 1.83 4.66 15.86
N GLU A 161 0.57 5.05 16.00
CA GLU A 161 -0.36 4.48 17.01
C GLU A 161 -0.61 2.96 16.83
N ARG A 162 -0.26 2.39 15.67
CA ARG A 162 -0.34 0.93 15.37
C ARG A 162 1.03 0.28 15.23
N ASN A 163 2.07 0.92 15.74
CA ASN A 163 3.43 0.42 15.71
C ASN A 163 3.98 0.33 17.13
N GLU A 164 4.20 -0.89 17.61
CA GLU A 164 4.59 -1.13 19.00
C GLU A 164 5.98 -0.59 19.34
N ALA A 165 6.83 -0.33 18.33
CA ALA A 165 8.09 0.37 18.54
C ALA A 165 7.90 1.77 19.14
N HIS A 166 6.87 2.51 18.71
CA HIS A 166 6.59 3.85 19.23
C HIS A 166 6.10 3.81 20.67
N ARG A 167 5.25 2.83 21.00
CA ARG A 167 4.84 2.62 22.39
C ARG A 167 6.03 2.27 23.28
N TYR A 168 6.93 1.41 22.80
CA TYR A 168 8.14 1.09 23.55
C TYR A 168 9.02 2.31 23.79
N ILE A 169 9.20 3.18 22.78
CA ILE A 169 9.95 4.44 22.91
C ILE A 169 9.32 5.34 23.99
N ASP A 170 7.99 5.50 23.98
CA ASP A 170 7.28 6.32 24.96
C ASP A 170 7.46 5.79 26.39
N ASP A 171 7.34 4.46 26.58
CA ASP A 171 7.47 3.82 27.88
C ASP A 171 8.91 3.84 28.44
N HIS A 172 9.92 4.10 27.58
CA HIS A 172 11.35 4.06 27.91
C HIS A 172 12.09 5.37 27.58
N GLU A 173 11.38 6.51 27.52
CA GLU A 173 11.97 7.81 27.13
C GLU A 173 13.20 8.18 27.99
N ASP A 174 13.16 7.89 29.28
CA ASP A 174 14.25 8.21 30.22
C ASP A 174 15.55 7.42 29.93
N SER A 175 15.45 6.15 29.50
CA SER A 175 16.63 5.34 29.17
C SER A 175 17.13 5.57 27.74
N ILE A 176 16.23 5.90 26.82
CA ILE A 176 16.57 6.26 25.44
C ILE A 176 17.20 7.66 25.38
N GLY A 177 16.74 8.57 26.25
CA GLY A 177 17.15 9.96 26.30
C GLY A 177 16.37 10.85 25.32
N LYS A 178 15.84 11.96 25.83
CA LYS A 178 15.06 12.95 25.04
C LYS A 178 15.73 13.41 23.73
N PRO A 179 17.06 13.62 23.65
CA PRO A 179 17.71 14.00 22.38
C PRO A 179 17.62 12.94 21.28
N ASN A 180 17.36 11.67 21.63
CA ASN A 180 17.34 10.54 20.71
C ASN A 180 15.94 10.18 20.23
N ARG A 181 14.89 10.60 20.95
CA ARG A 181 13.50 10.19 20.70
C ARG A 181 13.07 10.36 19.25
N GLU A 182 13.11 11.59 18.72
CA GLU A 182 12.65 11.87 17.35
C GLU A 182 13.43 11.08 16.29
N LYS A 183 14.74 10.87 16.51
CA LYS A 183 15.57 10.08 15.58
C LYS A 183 15.19 8.61 15.62
N LEU A 184 15.02 8.07 16.82
CA LEU A 184 14.67 6.67 17.01
C LEU A 184 13.25 6.36 16.51
N GLU A 185 12.30 7.27 16.68
CA GLU A 185 10.96 7.19 16.07
C GLU A 185 11.03 7.11 14.55
N LYS A 186 11.84 7.96 13.90
CA LYS A 186 12.04 7.93 12.44
C LYS A 186 12.71 6.65 11.96
N GLN A 187 13.70 6.15 12.71
CA GLN A 187 14.35 4.87 12.42
C GLN A 187 13.35 3.72 12.53
N ALA A 188 12.49 3.73 13.56
CA ALA A 188 11.43 2.74 13.73
C ALA A 188 10.41 2.79 12.58
N ASP A 189 10.00 3.98 12.13
CA ASP A 189 9.13 4.16 10.96
C ASP A 189 9.76 3.58 9.69
N GLU A 190 11.03 3.89 9.44
CA GLU A 190 11.76 3.41 8.26
C GLU A 190 11.92 1.88 8.29
N ILE A 191 12.25 1.28 9.43
CA ILE A 191 12.38 -0.18 9.59
C ILE A 191 11.03 -0.86 9.38
N SER A 192 9.96 -0.33 9.98
CA SER A 192 8.62 -0.91 9.90
C SER A 192 8.09 -0.85 8.47
N LEU A 193 8.25 0.28 7.80
CA LEU A 193 7.86 0.43 6.41
C LEU A 193 8.71 -0.47 5.49
N THR A 194 10.01 -0.56 5.71
CA THR A 194 10.88 -1.43 4.90
C THR A 194 10.50 -2.90 5.10
N SER A 195 10.25 -3.33 6.33
CA SER A 195 9.75 -4.68 6.64
C SER A 195 8.44 -4.97 5.89
N TYR A 196 7.48 -4.03 5.92
CA TYR A 196 6.24 -4.13 5.15
C TYR A 196 6.50 -4.29 3.64
N LEU A 197 7.31 -3.40 3.05
CA LEU A 197 7.57 -3.40 1.61
C LEU A 197 8.15 -4.72 1.14
N VAL A 198 9.06 -5.30 1.94
CA VAL A 198 9.80 -6.50 1.60
C VAL A 198 9.01 -7.78 1.90
N LYS A 199 8.30 -7.82 3.03
CA LYS A 199 7.67 -9.05 3.56
C LYS A 199 6.19 -9.17 3.23
N VAL A 200 5.52 -8.08 2.83
CA VAL A 200 4.07 -8.04 2.58
C VAL A 200 3.75 -7.46 1.20
N ALA A 201 4.18 -6.22 0.92
CA ALA A 201 3.70 -5.47 -0.25
C ALA A 201 4.01 -6.15 -1.60
N GLY A 202 5.14 -6.85 -1.70
CA GLY A 202 5.49 -7.63 -2.89
C GLY A 202 4.53 -8.79 -3.17
N GLU A 203 4.03 -9.47 -2.14
CA GLU A 203 3.03 -10.54 -2.29
C GLU A 203 1.65 -9.98 -2.64
N GLU A 204 1.27 -8.84 -2.04
CA GLU A 204 0.02 -8.15 -2.37
C GLU A 204 0.00 -7.71 -3.83
N THR A 205 1.11 -7.14 -4.31
CA THR A 205 1.24 -6.71 -5.70
C THR A 205 1.26 -7.90 -6.66
N LYS A 206 1.90 -9.02 -6.29
CA LYS A 206 1.82 -10.27 -7.05
C LYS A 206 0.38 -10.74 -7.21
N ARG A 207 -0.39 -10.77 -6.12
CA ARG A 207 -1.80 -11.19 -6.15
C ARG A 207 -2.62 -10.29 -7.07
N GLU A 208 -2.51 -8.97 -6.91
CA GLU A 208 -3.24 -8.01 -7.75
C GLU A 208 -2.87 -8.13 -9.24
N LEU A 209 -1.58 -8.29 -9.57
CA LEU A 209 -1.16 -8.51 -10.96
C LEU A 209 -1.68 -9.82 -11.53
N THR A 210 -1.73 -10.88 -10.72
CA THR A 210 -2.24 -12.19 -11.14
C THR A 210 -3.73 -12.09 -11.48
N GLU A 211 -4.51 -11.41 -10.63
CA GLU A 211 -5.94 -11.17 -10.85
C GLU A 211 -6.17 -10.33 -12.11
N LEU A 212 -5.44 -9.22 -12.27
CA LEU A 212 -5.53 -8.42 -13.49
C LEU A 212 -5.22 -9.27 -14.72
N VAL A 213 -4.03 -9.90 -14.80
CA VAL A 213 -3.65 -10.70 -15.98
C VAL A 213 -4.70 -11.78 -16.32
N ALA A 214 -5.36 -12.37 -15.33
CA ALA A 214 -6.44 -13.34 -15.56
C ALA A 214 -7.70 -12.71 -16.21
N GLU A 215 -7.99 -11.44 -15.94
CA GLU A 215 -9.14 -10.69 -16.49
C GLU A 215 -8.89 -10.11 -17.90
N ALA A 216 -7.64 -10.14 -18.40
CA ALA A 216 -7.25 -9.40 -19.60
C ALA A 216 -8.05 -9.78 -20.87
N GLU A 217 -8.39 -11.05 -21.06
CA GLU A 217 -9.15 -11.51 -22.24
C GLU A 217 -10.62 -11.06 -22.19
N ASP A 218 -11.26 -11.09 -21.02
CA ASP A 218 -12.63 -10.59 -20.85
C ASP A 218 -12.68 -9.08 -21.12
N VAL A 219 -11.68 -8.34 -20.61
CA VAL A 219 -11.55 -6.91 -20.88
C VAL A 219 -11.37 -6.63 -22.37
N LYS A 220 -10.57 -7.43 -23.07
CA LYS A 220 -10.36 -7.30 -24.53
C LYS A 220 -11.67 -7.49 -25.29
N SER A 221 -12.47 -8.49 -24.92
CA SER A 221 -13.81 -8.72 -25.49
C SER A 221 -14.73 -7.51 -25.25
N THR A 222 -14.73 -6.95 -24.04
CA THR A 222 -15.49 -5.74 -23.71
C THR A 222 -15.06 -4.52 -24.51
N LEU A 223 -13.75 -4.35 -24.74
CA LEU A 223 -13.23 -3.27 -25.60
C LEU A 223 -13.72 -3.44 -27.05
N GLU A 224 -13.69 -4.65 -27.59
CA GLU A 224 -14.17 -4.95 -28.95
C GLU A 224 -15.66 -4.68 -29.13
N ARG A 225 -16.46 -5.12 -28.16
CA ARG A 225 -17.89 -4.81 -28.11
C ARG A 225 -18.13 -3.30 -28.02
N THR A 226 -17.41 -2.60 -27.14
CA THR A 226 -17.53 -1.14 -26.97
C THR A 226 -17.18 -0.38 -28.25
N ILE A 227 -16.14 -0.83 -28.97
CA ILE A 227 -15.73 -0.25 -30.26
C ILE A 227 -16.85 -0.41 -31.29
N THR A 228 -17.43 -1.61 -31.40
CA THR A 228 -18.54 -1.89 -32.33
C THR A 228 -19.76 -1.04 -32.02
N GLU A 229 -20.25 -1.08 -30.78
CA GLU A 229 -21.43 -0.32 -30.34
C GLU A 229 -21.23 1.19 -30.49
N SER A 230 -20.02 1.70 -30.20
CA SER A 230 -19.72 3.13 -30.31
C SER A 230 -19.61 3.60 -31.77
N LYS A 231 -19.08 2.75 -32.67
CA LYS A 231 -19.07 3.03 -34.13
C LYS A 231 -20.48 3.13 -34.68
N GLU A 232 -21.35 2.17 -34.34
CA GLU A 232 -22.76 2.19 -34.74
C GLU A 232 -23.48 3.45 -34.21
N ALA A 233 -23.29 3.76 -32.93
CA ALA A 233 -23.86 4.94 -32.30
C ALA A 233 -23.38 6.27 -32.90
N ALA A 234 -22.11 6.36 -33.31
CA ALA A 234 -21.57 7.57 -33.94
C ALA A 234 -22.11 7.76 -35.37
N ALA A 235 -22.41 6.67 -36.08
CA ALA A 235 -22.94 6.69 -37.45
C ALA A 235 -24.47 6.81 -37.53
N ASP A 236 -25.20 6.57 -36.44
CA ASP A 236 -26.67 6.58 -36.41
C ASP A 236 -27.26 7.97 -36.68
N ALA A 237 -27.88 8.14 -37.86
CA ALA A 237 -28.51 9.38 -38.27
C ALA A 237 -29.64 9.86 -37.33
N LYS A 238 -30.24 8.96 -36.54
CA LYS A 238 -31.33 9.28 -35.61
C LYS A 238 -30.86 9.87 -34.28
N ARG A 239 -29.57 9.76 -33.96
CA ARG A 239 -28.99 10.29 -32.71
C ARG A 239 -28.63 11.76 -32.84
N SER A 240 -28.74 12.47 -31.72
CA SER A 240 -28.31 13.87 -31.61
C SER A 240 -26.78 14.00 -31.71
N ASP A 241 -26.31 15.19 -32.08
CA ASP A 241 -24.86 15.47 -32.18
C ASP A 241 -24.13 15.26 -30.85
N ASN A 242 -24.78 15.55 -29.72
CA ASN A 242 -24.20 15.32 -28.39
C ASN A 242 -24.04 13.81 -28.10
N GLU A 243 -24.99 12.99 -28.49
CA GLU A 243 -24.91 11.53 -28.33
C GLU A 243 -23.83 10.93 -29.23
N LYS A 244 -23.73 11.40 -30.48
CA LYS A 244 -22.66 11.01 -31.40
C LYS A 244 -21.28 11.41 -30.87
N LYS A 245 -21.15 12.63 -30.32
CA LYS A 245 -19.89 13.08 -29.69
C LYS A 245 -19.50 12.20 -28.50
N LYS A 246 -20.45 11.84 -27.62
CA LYS A 246 -20.17 10.92 -26.51
C LYS A 246 -19.78 9.52 -27.00
N ALA A 247 -20.42 9.01 -28.05
CA ALA A 247 -20.05 7.75 -28.67
C ALA A 247 -18.63 7.80 -29.25
N GLN A 248 -18.27 8.90 -29.92
CA GLN A 248 -16.93 9.12 -30.45
C GLN A 248 -15.87 9.15 -29.34
N THR A 249 -16.12 9.82 -28.21
CA THR A 249 -15.20 9.82 -27.06
C THR A 249 -15.00 8.41 -26.48
N ARG A 250 -16.08 7.61 -26.39
CA ARG A 250 -15.99 6.21 -25.93
C ARG A 250 -15.22 5.34 -26.91
N LEU A 251 -15.43 5.55 -28.21
CA LEU A 251 -14.71 4.86 -29.27
C LEU A 251 -13.21 5.12 -29.18
N GLU A 252 -12.80 6.38 -29.09
CA GLU A 252 -11.38 6.77 -28.98
C GLU A 252 -10.72 6.18 -27.73
N ALA A 253 -11.41 6.22 -26.58
CA ALA A 253 -10.92 5.62 -25.35
C ALA A 253 -10.74 4.10 -25.48
N ALA A 254 -11.72 3.41 -26.08
CA ALA A 254 -11.67 1.96 -26.27
C ALA A 254 -10.60 1.53 -27.30
N GLU A 255 -10.45 2.26 -28.41
CA GLU A 255 -9.40 1.98 -29.41
C GLU A 255 -8.00 2.22 -28.82
N LYS A 256 -7.81 3.29 -28.04
CA LYS A 256 -6.56 3.55 -27.32
C LYS A 256 -6.23 2.43 -26.33
N ALA A 257 -7.22 1.99 -25.54
CA ALA A 257 -7.04 0.92 -24.57
C ALA A 257 -6.72 -0.42 -25.26
N LYS A 258 -7.46 -0.76 -26.32
CA LYS A 258 -7.23 -1.98 -27.12
C LYS A 258 -5.85 -1.99 -27.77
N GLY A 259 -5.33 -0.83 -28.19
CA GLY A 259 -3.98 -0.70 -28.74
C GLY A 259 -2.86 -0.98 -27.73
N ARG A 260 -3.15 -0.94 -26.41
CA ARG A 260 -2.15 -1.11 -25.35
C ARG A 260 -2.29 -2.40 -24.56
N ILE A 261 -3.50 -2.97 -24.48
CA ILE A 261 -3.80 -4.08 -23.55
C ILE A 261 -2.87 -5.29 -23.74
N GLU A 262 -2.54 -5.64 -24.98
CA GLU A 262 -1.64 -6.77 -25.26
C GLU A 262 -0.25 -6.54 -24.68
N GLN A 263 0.34 -5.37 -24.95
CA GLN A 263 1.68 -5.02 -24.45
C GLN A 263 1.70 -4.97 -22.92
N GLU A 264 0.75 -4.28 -22.30
CA GLU A 264 0.72 -4.15 -20.83
C GLU A 264 0.50 -5.51 -20.15
N THR A 265 -0.29 -6.40 -20.76
CA THR A 265 -0.51 -7.77 -20.26
C THR A 265 0.77 -8.59 -20.37
N GLN A 266 1.47 -8.54 -21.52
CA GLN A 266 2.75 -9.23 -21.69
C GLN A 266 3.82 -8.72 -20.72
N GLU A 267 3.88 -7.41 -20.48
CA GLU A 267 4.81 -6.82 -19.52
C GLU A 267 4.49 -7.21 -18.07
N ALA A 268 3.20 -7.31 -17.72
CA ALA A 268 2.76 -7.81 -16.41
C ALA A 268 3.07 -9.30 -16.23
N GLN A 269 2.83 -10.13 -17.25
CA GLN A 269 3.19 -11.55 -17.25
C GLN A 269 4.68 -11.78 -17.04
N LYS A 270 5.53 -11.04 -17.78
CA LYS A 270 6.99 -11.09 -17.58
C LYS A 270 7.40 -10.73 -16.16
N LEU A 271 6.77 -9.72 -15.56
CA LEU A 271 7.04 -9.41 -14.15
C LEU A 271 6.62 -10.58 -13.24
N LEU A 272 5.45 -11.17 -13.45
CA LEU A 272 4.97 -12.31 -12.65
C LEU A 272 5.90 -13.53 -12.73
N GLU A 273 6.57 -13.77 -13.86
CA GLU A 273 7.58 -14.83 -14.00
C GLU A 273 8.80 -14.60 -13.10
N GLU A 274 9.15 -13.35 -12.81
CA GLU A 274 10.34 -12.97 -12.05
C GLU A 274 10.05 -12.58 -10.60
N ILE A 275 8.80 -12.26 -10.26
CA ILE A 275 8.43 -11.56 -9.02
C ILE A 275 8.79 -12.37 -7.78
N ASP A 276 8.66 -13.70 -7.80
CA ASP A 276 9.01 -14.56 -6.67
C ASP A 276 10.50 -14.54 -6.38
N LYS A 277 11.32 -14.62 -7.43
CA LYS A 277 12.78 -14.55 -7.32
C LYS A 277 13.22 -13.17 -6.80
N ARG A 278 12.60 -12.10 -7.29
CA ARG A 278 12.88 -10.72 -6.89
C ARG A 278 12.45 -10.45 -5.44
N ASN A 279 11.26 -10.90 -5.05
CA ASN A 279 10.77 -10.85 -3.67
C ASN A 279 11.72 -11.59 -2.73
N GLN A 280 12.17 -12.80 -3.09
CA GLN A 280 13.11 -13.55 -2.26
C GLN A 280 14.46 -12.84 -2.14
N ALA A 281 15.02 -12.34 -3.24
CA ALA A 281 16.26 -11.59 -3.20
C ALA A 281 16.14 -10.33 -2.32
N LEU A 282 15.02 -9.62 -2.40
CA LEU A 282 14.75 -8.46 -1.56
C LEU A 282 14.62 -8.83 -0.07
N LYS A 283 13.99 -9.97 0.25
CA LYS A 283 13.92 -10.53 1.62
C LYS A 283 15.31 -10.86 2.16
N ASP A 284 16.14 -11.54 1.38
CA ASP A 284 17.50 -11.91 1.77
C ASP A 284 18.38 -10.66 2.03
N GLU A 285 18.25 -9.63 1.16
CA GLU A 285 18.95 -8.36 1.34
C GLU A 285 18.50 -7.62 2.60
N TYR A 286 17.19 -7.63 2.89
CA TYR A 286 16.64 -7.03 4.10
C TYR A 286 17.12 -7.75 5.35
N ASP A 287 16.98 -9.07 5.39
CA ASP A 287 17.37 -9.85 6.56
C ASP A 287 18.86 -9.66 6.85
N LYS A 288 19.70 -9.59 5.81
CA LYS A 288 21.11 -9.23 5.97
C LYS A 288 21.31 -7.81 6.53
N ALA A 289 20.70 -6.80 5.91
CA ALA A 289 20.86 -5.41 6.34
C ALA A 289 20.37 -5.17 7.77
N PHE A 290 19.28 -5.84 8.15
CA PHE A 290 18.69 -5.75 9.48
C PHE A 290 19.52 -6.50 10.53
N GLU A 291 20.04 -7.69 10.22
CA GLU A 291 20.97 -8.38 11.12
C GLU A 291 22.29 -7.62 11.30
N ASP A 292 22.83 -7.00 10.24
CA ASP A 292 24.01 -6.13 10.35
C ASP A 292 23.73 -4.90 11.26
N LEU A 293 22.53 -4.31 11.16
CA LEU A 293 22.07 -3.24 12.06
C LEU A 293 21.98 -3.72 13.52
N LYS A 294 21.34 -4.86 13.77
CA LYS A 294 21.23 -5.45 15.11
C LYS A 294 22.61 -5.72 15.70
N LYS A 295 23.49 -6.40 14.97
CA LYS A 295 24.86 -6.71 15.41
C LYS A 295 25.63 -5.44 15.79
N LYS A 296 25.58 -4.40 14.96
CA LYS A 296 26.23 -3.12 15.25
C LYS A 296 25.68 -2.46 16.53
N THR A 297 24.39 -2.63 16.79
CA THR A 297 23.71 -2.11 17.99
C THR A 297 24.09 -2.93 19.23
N GLU A 298 24.21 -4.26 19.10
CA GLU A 298 24.69 -5.16 20.16
C GLU A 298 26.15 -4.89 20.53
N GLU A 299 27.03 -4.66 19.55
CA GLU A 299 28.43 -4.27 19.79
C GLU A 299 28.52 -2.98 20.61
N LYS A 300 27.65 -2.00 20.32
CA LYS A 300 27.52 -0.77 21.10
C LYS A 300 27.02 -1.04 22.53
N ALA A 301 25.99 -1.88 22.68
CA ALA A 301 25.47 -2.29 23.99
C ALA A 301 26.51 -3.01 24.85
N ALA A 302 27.33 -3.88 24.23
CA ALA A 302 28.42 -4.57 24.92
C ALA A 302 29.51 -3.59 25.40
N SER A 303 29.77 -2.53 24.65
CA SER A 303 30.75 -1.50 25.01
C SER A 303 30.29 -0.57 26.15
N GLU A 304 28.99 -0.52 26.46
CA GLU A 304 28.43 0.26 27.58
C GLU A 304 28.50 -0.44 28.92
N LYS A 305 28.55 -1.78 28.94
CA LYS A 305 28.76 -2.51 30.19
C LYS A 305 30.17 -2.22 30.70
N PRO A 306 30.35 -1.66 31.91
CA PRO A 306 31.69 -1.53 32.48
C PRO A 306 32.32 -2.92 32.53
N ALA A 307 33.62 -3.01 32.18
CA ALA A 307 34.40 -4.18 32.57
C ALA A 307 34.22 -4.33 34.08
N ALA A 308 33.57 -5.41 34.52
CA ALA A 308 33.31 -5.65 35.94
C ALA A 308 34.65 -5.53 36.71
N SER A 309 34.77 -4.50 37.54
CA SER A 309 35.87 -4.28 38.47
C SER A 309 35.33 -4.27 39.88
#